data_AF-A0AAV1AL32-F1
#
_entry.id   AF-A0AAV1AL32-F1
#
_cell.length_a   1.000
_cell.length_b   1.000
_cell.length_c   1.000
_cell.angle_alpha   90.00
_cell.angle_beta   90.00
_cell.angle_gamma   90.00
#
_symmetry.space_group_name_H-M   'P 1'
#
loop_
_entity.id
_entity.type
_entity.pdbx_description
1 polymer ?
#
loop_
_entity_poly.entity_id
_entity_poly.type
_entity_poly.pdbx_seq_one_letter_code
_entity_poly.pdbx_strand_id
1 'polypeptide(L)'
;MNSHFLFCFFVFLTFTAKTLSISTTPVSPSSATQLYNQYLTQQKKPNNETIYKVSKQLCWGCMAESVEFLFRHNIVRAYKWELPLTWDLQLEQYARWWASQRKPDCKVEHSFPENGFKLGENIYWGSGSDWTPSDAVKAWADEEKYYTYLTNSCVSGQMCGHYTQIVWKSTRRIGCARVVCDDGDVFMTCNYDPVGNYEGERPY
;
A
#
# COMPACT_ATOMS: atom_id res chain seq x y z
N MET A 1 -1.41 -60.50 22.86
CA MET A 1 -0.30 -60.02 23.71
C MET A 1 0.92 -59.85 22.83
N ASN A 2 1.31 -58.60 22.58
CA ASN A 2 2.70 -58.12 22.49
C ASN A 2 2.67 -56.68 21.96
N SER A 3 2.84 -55.75 22.90
CA SER A 3 2.84 -54.31 22.72
C SER A 3 4.25 -53.86 22.33
N HIS A 4 4.38 -53.19 21.18
CA HIS A 4 5.60 -52.47 20.83
C HIS A 4 5.61 -51.13 21.59
N PHE A 5 6.42 -51.07 22.66
CA PHE A 5 6.72 -49.83 23.37
C PHE A 5 7.69 -48.98 22.54
N LEU A 6 7.21 -47.82 22.08
CA LEU A 6 8.03 -46.74 21.55
C LEU A 6 8.79 -46.09 22.72
N PHE A 7 10.12 -46.09 22.66
CA PHE A 7 10.97 -45.39 23.62
C PHE A 7 10.95 -43.88 23.31
N CYS A 8 10.24 -43.08 24.11
CA CYS A 8 10.38 -41.63 24.10
C CYS A 8 11.71 -41.24 24.77
N PHE A 9 12.68 -40.77 24.00
CA PHE A 9 13.84 -40.05 24.54
C PHE A 9 13.40 -38.66 24.98
N PHE A 10 13.23 -38.47 26.29
CA PHE A 10 13.14 -37.15 26.89
C PHE A 10 14.54 -36.53 26.93
N VAL A 11 14.81 -35.59 26.02
CA VAL A 11 15.97 -34.69 26.14
C VAL A 11 15.63 -33.66 27.21
N PHE A 12 16.26 -33.79 28.39
CA PHE A 12 16.26 -32.74 29.39
C PHE A 12 17.13 -31.58 28.88
N LEU A 13 16.51 -30.59 28.25
CA LEU A 13 17.14 -29.27 28.06
C LEU A 13 17.15 -28.56 29.41
N THR A 14 18.33 -28.48 30.03
CA THR A 14 18.56 -27.62 31.18
C THR A 14 18.52 -26.15 30.74
N PHE A 15 17.40 -25.48 30.99
CA PHE A 15 17.34 -24.02 30.87
C PHE A 15 18.05 -23.40 32.06
N THR A 16 19.29 -22.93 31.87
CA THR A 16 19.89 -21.98 32.80
C THR A 16 19.18 -20.64 32.63
N ALA A 17 18.31 -20.28 33.58
CA ALA A 17 17.78 -18.92 33.68
C ALA A 17 18.94 -17.98 34.04
N LYS A 18 19.49 -17.30 33.04
CA LYS A 18 20.43 -16.20 33.24
C LYS A 18 19.60 -15.01 33.73
N THR A 19 19.70 -14.69 35.02
CA THR A 19 19.15 -13.45 35.56
C THR A 19 19.84 -12.27 34.88
N LEU A 20 19.09 -11.58 34.02
CA LEU A 20 19.49 -10.28 33.48
C LEU A 20 19.32 -9.24 34.59
N SER A 21 20.43 -8.83 35.21
CA SER A 21 20.47 -7.63 36.03
C SER A 21 20.33 -6.41 35.12
N ILE A 22 19.13 -5.83 35.07
CA ILE A 22 18.92 -4.52 34.44
C ILE A 22 19.56 -3.48 35.38
N SER A 23 20.72 -2.97 34.99
CA SER A 23 21.33 -1.81 35.63
C SER A 23 20.42 -0.60 35.41
N THR A 24 19.72 -0.16 36.46
CA THR A 24 18.83 1.01 36.44
C THR A 24 19.61 2.31 36.66
N THR A 25 20.75 2.47 35.98
CA THR A 25 21.42 3.78 35.97
C THR A 25 20.58 4.76 35.13
N PRO A 26 20.18 5.92 35.69
CA PRO A 26 19.42 6.92 34.93
C PRO A 26 20.27 7.42 33.76
N VAL A 27 19.79 7.14 32.55
CA VAL A 27 20.38 7.63 31.30
C VAL A 27 20.21 9.14 31.26
N SER A 28 21.32 9.89 31.16
CA SER A 28 21.27 11.35 31.11
C SER A 28 20.45 11.82 29.89
N PRO A 29 19.71 12.93 29.97
CA PRO A 29 18.92 13.46 28.84
C PRO A 29 19.74 13.67 27.55
N SER A 30 21.05 13.92 27.69
CA SER A 30 21.99 14.07 26.56
C SER A 30 22.25 12.77 25.79
N SER A 31 22.29 11.63 26.48
CA SER A 31 22.59 10.33 25.86
C SER A 31 21.38 9.73 25.14
N ALA A 32 20.16 9.97 25.64
CA ALA A 32 18.93 9.62 24.93
C ALA A 32 18.77 10.42 23.61
N THR A 33 19.09 11.73 23.65
CA THR A 33 19.08 12.60 22.46
C THR A 33 20.12 12.16 21.42
N GLN A 34 21.30 11.75 21.87
CA GLN A 34 22.36 11.27 20.98
C GLN A 34 22.02 9.92 20.34
N LEU A 35 21.41 8.99 21.08
CA LEU A 35 20.89 7.73 20.56
C LEU A 35 19.71 7.94 19.59
N TYR A 36 18.83 8.90 19.87
CA TYR A 36 17.74 9.27 18.98
C TYR A 36 18.25 9.87 17.66
N ASN A 37 19.23 10.76 17.72
CA ASN A 37 19.88 11.31 16.52
C ASN A 37 20.65 10.24 15.75
N GLN A 38 21.29 9.29 16.43
CA GLN A 38 21.92 8.12 15.80
C GLN A 38 20.88 7.21 15.13
N TYR A 39 19.71 7.01 15.73
CA TYR A 39 18.62 6.25 15.13
C TYR A 39 18.06 6.94 13.88
N LEU A 40 17.82 8.25 13.94
CA LEU A 40 17.34 9.03 12.79
C LEU A 40 18.33 9.04 11.63
N THR A 41 19.63 9.09 11.91
CA THR A 41 20.68 9.01 10.88
C THR A 41 20.83 7.61 10.27
N GLN A 42 20.35 6.56 10.95
CA GLN A 42 20.34 5.19 10.44
C GLN A 42 19.03 4.79 9.74
N GLN A 43 17.97 5.60 9.81
CA GLN A 43 16.73 5.34 9.07
C GLN A 43 16.94 5.52 7.57
N LYS A 44 17.40 4.46 6.90
CA LYS A 44 17.47 4.38 5.46
C LYS A 44 16.13 3.92 4.92
N LYS A 45 15.55 4.66 3.96
CA LYS A 45 14.36 4.20 3.23
C LYS A 45 14.63 2.82 2.63
N PRO A 46 13.66 1.89 2.66
CA PRO A 46 13.82 0.59 2.03
C PRO A 46 14.08 0.76 0.54
N ASN A 47 14.98 -0.06 -0.02
CA ASN A 47 15.25 -0.03 -1.46
C ASN A 47 14.12 -0.73 -2.24
N ASN A 48 14.08 -0.52 -3.56
CA ASN A 48 13.03 -1.08 -4.42
C ASN A 48 12.97 -2.62 -4.37
N GLU A 49 14.10 -3.30 -4.17
CA GLU A 49 14.11 -4.77 -4.06
C GLU A 49 13.42 -5.24 -2.78
N THR A 50 13.69 -4.59 -1.65
CA THR A 50 12.99 -4.83 -0.38
C THR A 50 11.50 -4.56 -0.53
N ILE A 51 11.12 -3.41 -1.11
CA ILE A 51 9.71 -3.05 -1.31
C ILE A 51 9.01 -4.07 -2.21
N TYR A 52 9.66 -4.53 -3.27
CA TYR A 52 9.11 -5.55 -4.17
C TYR A 52 8.91 -6.89 -3.45
N LYS A 53 9.90 -7.35 -2.67
CA LYS A 53 9.80 -8.59 -1.89
C LYS A 53 8.66 -8.54 -0.89
N VAL A 54 8.53 -7.44 -0.14
CA VAL A 54 7.44 -7.22 0.81
C VAL A 54 6.10 -7.16 0.07
N SER A 55 6.01 -6.42 -1.03
CA SER A 55 4.77 -6.32 -1.81
C SER A 55 4.33 -7.69 -2.34
N LYS A 56 5.25 -8.54 -2.82
CA LYS A 56 4.91 -9.92 -3.20
C LYS A 56 4.38 -10.76 -2.04
N GLN A 57 4.91 -10.59 -0.84
CA GLN A 57 4.41 -11.29 0.35
C GLN A 57 3.02 -10.79 0.77
N LEU A 58 2.77 -9.48 0.62
CA LEU A 58 1.49 -8.84 0.91
C LEU A 58 0.44 -9.04 -0.21
N CYS A 59 0.78 -9.77 -1.27
CA CYS A 59 -0.08 -10.08 -2.40
C CYS A 59 -0.31 -11.60 -2.52
N TRP A 60 -0.88 -12.21 -1.48
CA TRP A 60 -1.07 -13.66 -1.44
C TRP A 60 -2.06 -14.12 -2.52
N GLY A 61 -1.59 -14.95 -3.46
CA GLY A 61 -2.43 -15.46 -4.56
C GLY A 61 -2.64 -14.48 -5.72
N CYS A 62 -1.89 -13.38 -5.75
CA CYS A 62 -1.96 -12.40 -6.83
C CYS A 62 -1.36 -12.87 -8.15
N MET A 63 -1.91 -12.34 -9.25
CA MET A 63 -1.35 -12.43 -10.59
C MET A 63 -0.44 -11.24 -10.90
N ALA A 64 0.26 -11.27 -12.05
CA ALA A 64 1.30 -10.32 -12.43
C ALA A 64 0.89 -8.84 -12.27
N GLU A 65 -0.23 -8.41 -12.87
CA GLU A 65 -0.69 -7.01 -12.81
C GLU A 65 -1.01 -6.56 -11.37
N SER A 66 -1.60 -7.43 -10.55
CA SER A 66 -1.93 -7.15 -9.15
C SER A 66 -0.67 -6.84 -8.33
N VAL A 67 0.39 -7.64 -8.51
CA VAL A 67 1.69 -7.39 -7.86
C VAL A 67 2.29 -6.07 -8.32
N GLU A 68 2.15 -5.75 -9.61
CA GLU A 68 2.68 -4.51 -10.18
C GLU A 68 1.98 -3.27 -9.60
N PHE A 69 0.64 -3.26 -9.56
CA PHE A 69 -0.13 -2.22 -8.88
C PHE A 69 0.34 -2.05 -7.43
N LEU A 70 0.35 -3.14 -6.65
CA LEU A 70 0.68 -3.07 -5.23
C LEU A 70 2.10 -2.57 -4.99
N PHE A 71 3.06 -3.09 -5.76
CA PHE A 71 4.45 -2.71 -5.66
C PHE A 71 4.64 -1.21 -5.91
N ARG A 72 4.02 -0.68 -6.97
CA ARG A 72 4.15 0.74 -7.33
C ARG A 72 3.53 1.66 -6.29
N HIS A 73 2.37 1.30 -5.74
CA HIS A 73 1.78 2.02 -4.61
C HIS A 73 2.72 2.02 -3.40
N ASN A 74 3.30 0.86 -3.06
CA ASN A 74 4.18 0.72 -1.92
C ASN A 74 5.52 1.46 -2.08
N ILE A 75 6.01 1.68 -3.31
CA ILE A 75 7.11 2.60 -3.55
C ILE A 75 6.72 4.02 -3.13
N VAL A 76 5.60 4.53 -3.65
CA VAL A 76 5.15 5.91 -3.40
C VAL A 76 4.92 6.13 -1.91
N ARG A 77 4.28 5.17 -1.22
CA ARG A 77 4.05 5.21 0.22
C ARG A 77 5.35 5.18 1.03
N ALA A 78 6.32 4.36 0.65
CA ALA A 78 7.63 4.32 1.31
C ALA A 78 8.37 5.68 1.22
N TYR A 79 8.17 6.45 0.14
CA TYR A 79 8.73 7.81 0.05
C TYR A 79 8.16 8.77 1.10
N LYS A 80 6.95 8.51 1.60
CA LYS A 80 6.27 9.28 2.65
C LYS A 80 6.31 8.62 4.03
N TRP A 81 7.09 7.55 4.18
CA TRP A 81 7.17 6.76 5.42
C TRP A 81 5.84 6.12 5.83
N GLU A 82 4.94 5.94 4.86
CA GLU A 82 3.66 5.29 5.07
C GLU A 82 3.81 3.77 5.03
N LEU A 83 3.01 3.09 5.87
CA LEU A 83 2.98 1.62 5.89
C LEU A 83 2.57 1.08 4.52
N PRO A 84 3.14 -0.06 4.07
CA PRO A 84 2.74 -0.66 2.80
C PRO A 84 1.27 -1.09 2.86
N LEU A 85 0.59 -0.99 1.72
CA LEU A 85 -0.71 -1.58 1.51
C LEU A 85 -0.57 -3.10 1.34
N THR A 86 -1.66 -3.80 1.64
CA THR A 86 -1.85 -5.22 1.39
C THR A 86 -2.88 -5.40 0.28
N TRP A 87 -2.69 -6.40 -0.58
CA TRP A 87 -3.68 -6.71 -1.60
C TRP A 87 -4.92 -7.38 -0.99
N ASP A 88 -6.10 -7.02 -1.47
CA ASP A 88 -7.36 -7.61 -1.07
C ASP A 88 -8.13 -8.12 -2.29
N LEU A 89 -8.38 -9.43 -2.32
CA LEU A 89 -9.05 -10.11 -3.44
C LEU A 89 -10.53 -9.71 -3.57
N GLN A 90 -11.19 -9.23 -2.52
CA GLN A 90 -12.56 -8.73 -2.61
C GLN A 90 -12.59 -7.34 -3.26
N LEU A 91 -11.62 -6.49 -2.91
CA LEU A 91 -11.45 -5.19 -3.59
C LEU A 91 -11.07 -5.38 -5.07
N GLU A 92 -10.21 -6.35 -5.40
CA GLU A 92 -9.90 -6.69 -6.79
C GLU A 92 -11.15 -7.15 -7.57
N GLN A 93 -11.97 -8.01 -6.96
CA GLN A 93 -13.22 -8.46 -7.57
C GLN A 93 -14.18 -7.30 -7.82
N TYR A 94 -14.29 -6.37 -6.87
CA TYR A 94 -15.09 -5.17 -7.03
C TYR A 94 -14.54 -4.26 -8.15
N ALA A 95 -13.23 -4.00 -8.16
CA ALA A 95 -12.56 -3.25 -9.21
C ALA A 95 -12.79 -3.88 -10.61
N ARG A 96 -12.68 -5.20 -10.72
CA ARG A 96 -12.92 -5.94 -11.96
C ARG A 96 -14.38 -5.87 -12.41
N TRP A 97 -15.32 -5.97 -11.47
CA TRP A 97 -16.74 -5.78 -11.78
C TRP A 97 -16.99 -4.39 -12.36
N TRP A 98 -16.46 -3.33 -11.73
CA TRP A 98 -16.64 -1.96 -12.21
C TRP A 98 -15.96 -1.71 -13.56
N ALA A 99 -14.70 -2.12 -13.70
CA ALA A 99 -13.98 -2.02 -14.97
C ALA A 99 -14.73 -2.73 -16.12
N SER A 100 -15.39 -3.87 -15.83
CA SER A 100 -16.22 -4.56 -16.81
C SER A 100 -17.46 -3.75 -17.24
N GLN A 101 -18.02 -2.90 -16.36
CA GLN A 101 -19.11 -1.97 -16.71
C GLN A 101 -18.64 -0.80 -17.58
N ARG A 102 -17.34 -0.49 -17.57
CA ARG A 102 -16.72 0.57 -18.39
C ARG A 102 -16.16 0.06 -19.70
N LYS A 103 -15.99 -1.24 -19.87
CA LYS A 103 -15.48 -1.84 -21.10
C LYS A 103 -16.17 -1.33 -22.40
N PRO A 104 -17.50 -1.11 -22.44
CA PRO A 104 -18.17 -0.65 -23.67
C PRO A 104 -17.90 0.82 -24.06
N ASP A 105 -17.54 1.69 -23.11
CA ASP A 105 -17.44 3.14 -23.35
C ASP A 105 -16.17 3.81 -22.81
N CYS A 106 -15.32 3.05 -22.11
CA CYS A 106 -14.07 3.45 -21.49
C CYS A 106 -14.15 4.72 -20.62
N LYS A 107 -15.34 5.09 -20.13
CA LYS A 107 -15.52 6.37 -19.42
C LYS A 107 -14.84 6.39 -18.07
N VAL A 108 -14.17 7.50 -17.78
CA VAL A 108 -13.64 7.83 -16.46
C VAL A 108 -14.78 8.28 -15.55
N GLU A 109 -15.50 7.31 -14.99
CA GLU A 109 -16.60 7.53 -14.05
C GLU A 109 -16.41 6.64 -12.83
N HIS A 110 -16.59 7.23 -11.64
CA HIS A 110 -16.48 6.52 -10.37
C HIS A 110 -17.59 5.48 -10.19
N SER A 111 -17.28 4.39 -9.48
CA SER A 111 -18.20 3.27 -9.26
C SER A 111 -19.35 3.58 -8.28
N PHE A 112 -19.26 4.72 -7.60
CA PHE A 112 -20.25 5.25 -6.68
C PHE A 112 -20.55 6.72 -7.00
N PRO A 113 -21.77 7.21 -6.70
CA PRO A 113 -22.04 8.64 -6.70
C PRO A 113 -21.15 9.35 -5.67
N GLU A 114 -20.81 10.62 -5.92
CA GLU A 114 -19.82 11.38 -5.14
C GLU A 114 -20.03 11.37 -3.62
N ASN A 115 -21.29 11.28 -3.15
CA ASN A 115 -21.62 11.29 -1.73
C ASN A 115 -21.82 9.88 -1.12
N GLY A 116 -21.57 8.83 -1.90
CA GLY A 116 -21.82 7.43 -1.54
C GLY A 116 -20.56 6.57 -1.40
N PHE A 117 -19.36 7.15 -1.46
CA PHE A 117 -18.11 6.41 -1.41
C PHE A 117 -17.97 5.62 -0.12
N LYS A 118 -18.00 4.29 -0.25
CA LYS A 118 -17.66 3.36 0.84
C LYS A 118 -16.20 2.91 0.79
N LEU A 119 -15.55 3.14 -0.35
CA LEU A 119 -14.16 2.82 -0.67
C LEU A 119 -13.55 4.05 -1.33
N GLY A 120 -12.24 4.24 -1.17
CA GLY A 120 -11.50 5.15 -2.05
C GLY A 120 -11.44 4.56 -3.45
N GLU A 121 -11.29 5.40 -4.47
CA GLU A 121 -11.16 4.95 -5.85
C GLU A 121 -10.25 5.87 -6.66
N ASN A 122 -9.30 5.28 -7.39
CA ASN A 122 -8.55 5.96 -8.43
C ASN A 122 -8.86 5.30 -9.78
N ILE A 123 -9.07 6.10 -10.81
CA ILE A 123 -9.36 5.64 -12.17
C ILE A 123 -8.31 6.18 -13.14
N TYR A 124 -7.97 5.36 -14.12
CA TYR A 124 -7.07 5.70 -15.20
C TYR A 124 -7.68 5.32 -16.54
N TRP A 125 -7.56 6.22 -17.51
CA TRP A 125 -7.81 5.94 -18.92
C TRP A 125 -6.54 6.22 -19.71
N GLY A 126 -6.24 5.38 -20.69
CA GLY A 126 -5.14 5.60 -21.62
C GLY A 126 -5.50 5.08 -23.01
N SER A 127 -5.13 5.85 -24.03
CA SER A 127 -5.42 5.49 -25.42
C SER A 127 -4.55 4.32 -25.91
N GLY A 128 -5.18 3.31 -26.52
CA GLY A 128 -4.56 2.04 -26.89
C GLY A 128 -4.37 1.07 -25.72
N SER A 129 -3.83 -0.12 -26.03
CA SER A 129 -3.82 -1.24 -25.08
C SER A 129 -2.51 -1.43 -24.30
N ASP A 130 -1.47 -0.65 -24.60
CA ASP A 130 -0.12 -0.84 -24.05
C ASP A 130 0.07 -0.27 -22.64
N TRP A 131 -0.91 0.47 -22.11
CA TRP A 131 -0.82 1.06 -20.77
C TRP A 131 -0.79 -0.02 -19.69
N THR A 132 0.17 0.10 -18.77
CA THR A 132 0.43 -0.86 -17.70
C THR A 132 -0.02 -0.34 -16.33
N PRO A 133 -0.19 -1.22 -15.33
CA PRO A 133 -0.35 -0.81 -13.94
C PRO A 133 0.70 0.20 -13.46
N SER A 134 1.97 0.05 -13.89
CA SER A 134 3.02 1.01 -13.56
C SER A 134 2.73 2.42 -14.08
N ASP A 135 2.18 2.54 -15.29
CA ASP A 135 1.91 3.85 -15.89
C ASP A 135 0.77 4.57 -15.17
N ALA A 136 -0.32 3.85 -14.85
CA ALA A 136 -1.44 4.41 -14.10
C ALA A 136 -1.00 4.91 -12.71
N VAL A 137 -0.28 4.08 -11.95
CA VAL A 137 0.19 4.48 -10.61
C VAL A 137 1.19 5.62 -10.68
N LYS A 138 2.04 5.65 -11.71
CA LYS A 138 2.95 6.77 -11.93
C LYS A 138 2.18 8.06 -12.22
N ALA A 139 1.17 8.03 -13.10
CA ALA A 139 0.38 9.20 -13.45
C ALA A 139 -0.34 9.78 -12.21
N TRP A 140 -0.94 8.92 -11.39
CA TRP A 140 -1.53 9.32 -10.12
C TRP A 140 -0.51 9.86 -9.12
N ALA A 141 0.66 9.22 -8.99
CA ALA A 141 1.70 9.67 -8.07
C ALA A 141 2.35 10.99 -8.49
N ASP A 142 2.48 11.25 -9.80
CA ASP A 142 3.05 12.47 -10.35
C ASP A 142 2.22 13.72 -9.97
N GLU A 143 0.98 13.57 -9.52
CA GLU A 143 0.18 14.66 -8.97
C GLU A 143 0.74 15.22 -7.65
N GLU A 144 1.72 14.56 -7.02
CA GLU A 144 2.45 15.07 -5.85
C GLU A 144 2.93 16.51 -6.08
N LYS A 145 3.39 16.83 -7.29
CA LYS A 145 3.87 18.17 -7.66
C LYS A 145 2.81 19.27 -7.53
N TYR A 146 1.53 18.90 -7.49
CA TYR A 146 0.40 19.80 -7.35
C TYR A 146 -0.15 19.84 -5.92
N TYR A 147 0.31 18.97 -5.01
CA TYR A 147 -0.17 18.95 -3.63
C TYR A 147 0.74 19.76 -2.70
N THR A 148 0.14 20.66 -1.91
CA THR A 148 0.85 21.40 -0.85
C THR A 148 0.42 20.91 0.52
N TYR A 149 1.33 20.25 1.23
CA TYR A 149 1.06 19.64 2.55
C TYR A 149 0.64 20.65 3.62
N LEU A 150 1.33 21.80 3.68
CA LEU A 150 1.09 22.82 4.70
C LEU A 150 -0.36 23.32 4.66
N THR A 151 -0.86 23.63 3.47
CA THR A 151 -2.22 24.11 3.23
C THR A 151 -3.24 22.99 3.05
N ASN A 152 -2.79 21.74 2.94
CA ASN A 152 -3.62 20.58 2.61
C ASN A 152 -4.49 20.79 1.36
N SER A 153 -3.90 21.33 0.30
CA SER A 153 -4.65 21.72 -0.89
C SER A 153 -3.90 21.38 -2.18
N CYS A 154 -4.65 21.15 -3.25
CA CYS A 154 -4.09 21.11 -4.60
C CYS A 154 -3.85 22.53 -5.12
N VAL A 155 -2.90 22.67 -6.06
CA VAL A 155 -2.76 23.88 -6.89
C VAL A 155 -4.08 24.13 -7.63
N SER A 156 -4.49 25.40 -7.74
CA SER A 156 -5.74 25.77 -8.40
C SER A 156 -5.80 25.24 -9.84
N GLY A 157 -6.92 24.61 -10.19
CA GLY A 157 -7.14 23.99 -11.51
C GLY A 157 -6.36 22.70 -11.76
N GLN A 158 -5.65 22.17 -10.75
CA GLN A 158 -4.95 20.89 -10.83
C GLN A 158 -5.62 19.84 -9.94
N MET A 159 -5.40 18.57 -10.28
CA MET A 159 -5.82 17.44 -9.47
C MET A 159 -4.64 16.93 -8.63
N CYS A 160 -4.93 16.56 -7.39
CA CYS A 160 -3.99 15.85 -6.53
C CYS A 160 -4.64 14.73 -5.70
N GLY A 161 -5.93 14.48 -5.95
CA GLY A 161 -6.74 13.50 -5.23
C GLY A 161 -6.27 12.07 -5.44
N HIS A 162 -5.72 11.75 -6.61
CA HIS A 162 -5.21 10.41 -6.87
C HIS A 162 -3.93 10.16 -6.07
N TYR A 163 -3.01 11.14 -6.06
CA TYR A 163 -1.81 11.07 -5.23
C TYR A 163 -2.17 10.94 -3.75
N THR A 164 -3.04 11.82 -3.22
CA THR A 164 -3.40 11.78 -1.79
C THR A 164 -4.07 10.47 -1.39
N GLN A 165 -4.85 9.86 -2.28
CA GLN A 165 -5.43 8.54 -2.04
C GLN A 165 -4.36 7.43 -1.95
N ILE A 166 -3.33 7.45 -2.81
CA ILE A 166 -2.23 6.47 -2.75
C ILE A 166 -1.52 6.52 -1.39
N VAL A 167 -1.21 7.73 -0.92
CA VAL A 167 -0.44 7.95 0.31
C VAL A 167 -1.31 8.13 1.55
N TRP A 168 -2.60 7.82 1.47
CA TRP A 168 -3.52 8.01 2.60
C TRP A 168 -3.16 7.11 3.79
N LYS A 169 -2.93 7.72 4.96
CA LYS A 169 -2.33 7.09 6.14
C LYS A 169 -3.19 6.04 6.81
N SER A 170 -4.52 6.11 6.66
CA SER A 170 -5.44 5.15 7.28
C SER A 170 -5.77 3.99 6.34
N THR A 171 -5.58 4.15 5.03
CA THR A 171 -5.79 3.08 4.05
C THR A 171 -4.81 1.93 4.30
N ARG A 172 -5.31 0.70 4.25
CA ARG A 172 -4.54 -0.53 4.54
C ARG A 172 -4.56 -1.52 3.40
N ARG A 173 -5.65 -1.54 2.64
CA ARG A 173 -5.95 -2.56 1.65
C ARG A 173 -6.22 -1.91 0.29
N ILE A 174 -5.80 -2.59 -0.76
CA ILE A 174 -6.04 -2.18 -2.14
C ILE A 174 -6.39 -3.39 -2.99
N GLY A 175 -7.26 -3.19 -3.98
CA GLY A 175 -7.45 -4.13 -5.08
C GLY A 175 -7.76 -3.36 -6.34
N CYS A 176 -7.18 -3.79 -7.46
CA CYS A 176 -7.27 -3.08 -8.73
C CYS A 176 -7.60 -4.02 -9.88
N ALA A 177 -8.08 -3.45 -10.97
CA ALA A 177 -8.30 -4.16 -12.23
C ALA A 177 -7.89 -3.29 -13.41
N ARG A 178 -7.45 -3.95 -14.48
CA ARG A 178 -7.20 -3.40 -15.80
C ARG A 178 -8.07 -4.13 -16.82
N VAL A 179 -8.67 -3.39 -17.74
CA VAL A 179 -9.40 -3.96 -18.89
C VAL A 179 -9.05 -3.19 -20.16
N VAL A 180 -9.05 -3.90 -21.28
CA VAL A 180 -9.05 -3.29 -22.61
C VAL A 180 -10.51 -3.09 -23.01
N CYS A 181 -10.88 -1.84 -23.30
CA CYS A 181 -12.20 -1.41 -23.73
C CYS A 181 -12.48 -1.84 -25.18
N ASP A 182 -13.75 -1.77 -25.60
CA ASP A 182 -14.18 -2.22 -26.93
C ASP A 182 -13.63 -1.32 -28.06
N ASP A 183 -13.25 -0.08 -27.74
CA ASP A 183 -12.54 0.85 -28.63
C ASP A 183 -11.02 0.60 -28.71
N GLY A 184 -10.49 -0.34 -27.91
CA GLY A 184 -9.07 -0.69 -27.84
C GLY A 184 -8.25 0.12 -26.83
N ASP A 185 -8.86 1.09 -26.16
CA ASP A 185 -8.25 1.83 -25.06
C ASP A 185 -8.21 1.01 -23.77
N VAL A 186 -7.56 1.53 -22.73
CA VAL A 186 -7.44 0.87 -21.43
C VAL A 186 -8.13 1.67 -20.34
N PHE A 187 -8.93 0.95 -19.55
CA PHE A 187 -9.48 1.43 -18.30
C PHE A 187 -8.84 0.66 -17.13
N MET A 188 -8.38 1.39 -16.12
CA MET A 188 -7.94 0.80 -14.85
C MET A 188 -8.62 1.47 -13.68
N THR A 189 -8.96 0.70 -12.67
CA THR A 189 -9.46 1.22 -11.39
C THR A 189 -8.79 0.51 -10.23
N CYS A 190 -8.51 1.24 -9.16
CA CYS A 190 -8.04 0.74 -7.88
C CYS A 190 -8.98 1.19 -6.77
N ASN A 191 -9.42 0.28 -5.92
CA ASN A 191 -10.22 0.59 -4.74
C ASN A 191 -9.41 0.46 -3.46
N TYR A 192 -9.64 1.38 -2.52
CA TYR A 192 -8.85 1.57 -1.31
C TYR A 192 -9.73 1.43 -0.07
N ASP A 193 -9.26 0.66 0.91
CA ASP A 193 -9.96 0.49 2.18
C ASP A 193 -9.01 0.56 3.40
N PRO A 194 -9.38 1.29 4.47
CA PRO A 194 -10.45 2.28 4.53
C PRO A 194 -10.30 3.39 3.48
N VAL A 195 -11.43 4.02 3.13
CA VAL A 195 -11.49 5.16 2.20
C VAL A 195 -10.61 6.32 2.67
N GLY A 196 -9.98 7.00 1.71
CA GLY A 196 -9.17 8.18 1.95
C GLY A 196 -9.86 9.47 1.51
N ASN A 197 -9.07 10.53 1.35
CA ASN A 197 -9.52 11.83 0.85
C ASN A 197 -10.67 12.46 1.63
N TYR A 198 -10.71 12.25 2.96
CA TYR A 198 -11.63 12.98 3.83
C TYR A 198 -11.31 14.47 3.84
N GLU A 199 -12.33 15.30 3.63
CA GLU A 199 -12.18 16.75 3.67
C GLU A 199 -11.61 17.22 5.02
N GLY A 200 -10.60 18.09 4.97
CA GLY A 200 -9.94 18.63 6.16
C GLY A 200 -8.90 17.69 6.79
N GLU A 201 -8.82 16.43 6.38
CA GLU A 201 -7.79 15.50 6.86
C GLU A 201 -6.56 15.49 5.94
N ARG A 202 -5.38 15.29 6.53
CA ARG A 202 -4.13 15.16 5.78
C ARG A 202 -3.83 13.70 5.47
N PRO A 203 -3.27 13.42 4.29
CA PRO A 203 -2.99 12.07 3.84
C PRO A 203 -1.86 11.39 4.62
N TYR A 204 -0.94 12.13 5.24
CA TYR A 204 0.16 11.62 6.07
C TYR A 204 0.54 12.61 7.18
#